data_AF-A0ABD3N816-F1
#
_entry.id   AF-A0ABD3N816-F1
#
_cell.length_a   1.000
_cell.length_b   1.000
_cell.length_c   1.000
_cell.angle_alpha   90.00
_cell.angle_beta   90.00
_cell.angle_gamma   90.00
#
_symmetry.space_group_name_H-M   'P 1'
#
loop_
_entity.id
_entity.type
_entity.pdbx_description
1 polymer ?
#
loop_
_entity_poly.entity_id
_entity_poly.type
_entity_poly.pdbx_seq_one_letter_code
_entity_poly.pdbx_strand_id
1 'polypeptide(L)'
;MAAAKFKSILQFVFTVHFLQTAVCFIQSRPPLRPQSTSKVFAEDTTRTASRRSTSARPRRPPPSESERSRDRSATQTTERRRAPHQFDHTKAEARPFVDDPAAIIKSQTPNEDAPPFEFEDTPEQSSLIPDGSHLISMSLDELFPNLQFSDKFDSDSVFRTSLRNAMREDIFDSTPAYSGMSEKARKMLLLPDSSLQGSWKCNEDAEPRMQKLTNVIKSHLGETAPTGDEFMNKIGSLCGSKPSTHWIDIVGIVERRIPHSWHQDTGRSPNGDTYTVLLGFPKEDNYKGVGVFSHAVKLKYERVAPDDHPSNEPVVYPGLTIDEKYIVRPQHAKGKEILLFRDTDVIHSSPDVAFRASVMRFM
;
A
#
# COMPACT_ATOMS: atom_id res chain seq x y z
N MET A 1 3.28 17.52 29.33
CA MET A 1 2.66 17.45 27.99
C MET A 1 3.53 16.84 26.88
N ALA A 2 4.84 16.62 27.04
CA ALA A 2 5.69 16.00 26.01
C ALA A 2 5.66 14.45 25.97
N ALA A 3 5.21 13.78 27.03
CA ALA A 3 5.16 12.31 27.11
C ALA A 3 3.91 11.68 26.46
N ALA A 4 2.85 12.47 26.20
CA ALA A 4 1.62 11.97 25.57
C ALA A 4 1.74 11.85 24.04
N LYS A 5 2.63 12.62 23.40
CA LYS A 5 2.89 12.54 21.95
C LYS A 5 3.77 11.35 21.54
N PHE A 6 4.55 10.78 22.47
CA PHE A 6 5.45 9.67 22.15
C PHE A 6 4.77 8.29 22.21
N LYS A 7 3.68 8.13 22.98
CA LYS A 7 2.89 6.89 23.01
C LYS A 7 2.06 6.68 21.74
N SER A 8 1.61 7.75 21.09
CA SER A 8 0.86 7.68 19.83
C SER A 8 1.71 7.21 18.64
N ILE A 9 3.01 7.52 18.63
CA ILE A 9 3.92 7.14 17.54
C ILE A 9 4.39 5.69 17.67
N LEU A 10 4.59 5.18 18.90
CA LEU A 10 4.95 3.77 19.10
C LEU A 10 3.79 2.81 18.78
N GLN A 11 2.55 3.26 18.98
CA GLN A 11 1.35 2.51 18.56
C GLN A 11 1.19 2.54 17.03
N PHE A 12 1.71 3.56 16.34
CA PHE A 12 1.69 3.67 14.87
C PHE A 12 2.66 2.71 14.17
N VAL A 13 3.83 2.43 14.76
CA VAL A 13 4.82 1.49 14.16
C VAL A 13 4.44 0.02 14.40
N PHE A 14 3.79 -0.31 15.52
CA PHE A 14 3.36 -1.68 15.81
C PHE A 14 2.01 -2.07 15.19
N THR A 15 1.17 -1.09 14.84
CA THR A 15 -0.12 -1.34 14.16
C THR A 15 0.06 -1.63 12.66
N VAL A 16 1.18 -1.21 12.04
CA VAL A 16 1.50 -1.53 10.63
C VAL A 16 1.86 -3.00 10.41
N HIS A 17 2.20 -3.76 11.46
CA HIS A 17 2.32 -5.23 11.38
C HIS A 17 1.00 -5.98 11.64
N PHE A 18 -0.04 -5.27 12.08
CA PHE A 18 -1.33 -5.86 12.47
C PHE A 18 -2.48 -5.49 11.52
N LEU A 19 -2.19 -4.67 10.50
CA LEU A 19 -3.14 -4.16 9.51
C LEU A 19 -2.69 -4.45 8.07
N GLN A 20 -2.26 -5.68 7.82
CA GLN A 20 -2.29 -6.27 6.47
C GLN A 20 -3.65 -6.96 6.20
N THR A 21 -4.68 -6.64 7.01
CA THR A 21 -6.04 -7.19 6.88
C THR A 21 -7.13 -6.32 7.52
N ALA A 22 -6.84 -5.60 8.61
CA ALA A 22 -7.54 -4.39 9.06
C ALA A 22 -7.06 -3.14 8.27
N VAL A 23 -7.89 -2.18 7.88
CA VAL A 23 -7.45 -0.81 7.51
C VAL A 23 -7.91 0.14 8.63
N CYS A 24 -7.04 1.02 9.13
CA CYS A 24 -7.40 2.08 10.07
C CYS A 24 -6.79 3.38 9.55
N PHE A 25 -7.64 4.32 9.17
CA PHE A 25 -7.25 5.69 8.82
C PHE A 25 -7.69 6.69 9.88
N ILE A 26 -6.84 7.72 10.02
CA ILE A 26 -7.03 8.93 10.82
C ILE A 26 -7.95 9.89 10.05
N GLN A 27 -9.01 10.37 10.71
CA GLN A 27 -9.90 11.41 10.19
C GLN A 27 -9.18 12.74 10.02
N SER A 28 -9.09 13.23 8.79
CA SER A 28 -8.78 14.65 8.51
C SER A 28 -10.09 15.44 8.58
N ARG A 29 -10.29 16.22 9.64
CA ARG A 29 -11.37 17.23 9.67
C ARG A 29 -10.97 18.44 8.81
N PRO A 30 -11.88 19.03 8.03
CA PRO A 30 -11.59 20.25 7.28
C PRO A 30 -11.38 21.44 8.26
N PRO A 31 -10.47 22.38 7.97
CA PRO A 31 -10.32 23.58 8.78
C PRO A 31 -11.52 24.50 8.59
N LEU A 32 -12.04 25.00 9.72
CA LEU A 32 -13.03 26.07 9.76
C LEU A 32 -12.43 27.35 9.15
N ARG A 33 -13.14 27.95 8.19
CA ARG A 33 -12.85 29.27 7.62
C ARG A 33 -12.77 30.34 8.73
N PRO A 34 -11.73 31.18 8.78
CA PRO A 34 -11.81 32.46 9.46
C PRO A 34 -12.52 33.47 8.56
N GLN A 35 -13.56 34.11 9.09
CA GLN A 35 -14.15 35.30 8.49
C GLN A 35 -13.17 36.48 8.59
N SER A 36 -13.02 37.18 7.47
CA SER A 36 -12.28 38.44 7.39
C SER A 36 -13.01 39.54 8.16
N THR A 37 -12.29 40.25 9.02
CA THR A 37 -12.56 41.67 9.24
C THR A 37 -11.27 42.46 9.11
N SER A 38 -11.34 43.44 8.23
CA SER A 38 -10.34 44.41 7.83
C SER A 38 -10.11 45.43 8.94
N LYS A 39 -8.85 45.77 9.24
CA LYS A 39 -8.46 47.13 9.65
C LYS A 39 -7.06 47.47 9.14
N VAL A 40 -7.05 48.55 8.36
CA VAL A 40 -5.91 49.35 7.91
C VAL A 40 -5.28 50.07 9.12
N PHE A 41 -3.96 50.14 9.21
CA PHE A 41 -3.21 51.38 9.53
C PHE A 41 -1.72 51.21 9.20
N ALA A 42 -1.11 52.34 8.90
CA ALA A 42 0.09 52.53 8.11
C ALA A 42 1.39 52.63 8.92
N GLU A 43 2.49 52.62 8.15
CA GLU A 43 3.69 53.44 8.30
C GLU A 43 4.67 53.20 9.48
N ASP A 44 5.86 52.75 9.08
CA ASP A 44 7.11 53.54 9.09
C ASP A 44 8.26 53.13 10.04
N THR A 45 9.46 53.35 9.47
CA THR A 45 10.76 53.66 10.07
C THR A 45 11.56 52.62 10.89
N THR A 46 12.59 52.10 10.19
CA THR A 46 14.03 52.12 10.54
C THR A 46 14.61 51.39 11.78
N ARG A 47 15.79 50.79 11.49
CA ARG A 47 17.07 50.92 12.21
C ARG A 47 17.53 49.81 13.20
N THR A 48 18.68 49.23 12.79
CA THR A 48 19.91 48.93 13.57
C THR A 48 19.95 47.85 14.66
N ALA A 49 20.74 46.83 14.34
CA ALA A 49 22.01 46.44 14.98
C ALA A 49 22.03 45.66 16.33
N SER A 50 22.92 44.66 16.32
CA SER A 50 23.93 44.35 17.35
C SER A 50 23.68 43.23 18.38
N ARG A 51 24.45 42.14 18.17
CA ARG A 51 25.34 41.41 19.10
C ARG A 51 24.83 40.95 20.49
N ARG A 52 25.06 39.64 20.76
CA ARG A 52 25.92 38.97 21.80
C ARG A 52 25.23 37.67 22.31
N SER A 53 25.90 36.52 22.30
CA SER A 53 26.68 35.92 23.43
C SER A 53 25.74 35.57 24.61
N THR A 54 25.68 34.39 25.25
CA THR A 54 26.61 33.28 25.49
C THR A 54 25.89 32.19 26.30
N SER A 55 26.40 30.95 26.21
CA SER A 55 26.58 29.99 27.31
C SER A 55 25.41 29.19 27.94
N ALA A 56 25.79 27.95 28.29
CA ALA A 56 25.35 27.13 29.42
C ALA A 56 24.21 26.11 29.20
N ARG A 57 24.60 24.94 28.67
CA ARG A 57 23.96 23.64 28.95
C ARG A 57 24.33 23.15 30.35
N PRO A 58 23.38 22.69 31.18
CA PRO A 58 23.67 21.82 32.32
C PRO A 58 23.57 20.33 31.93
N ARG A 59 24.62 19.56 32.26
CA ARG A 59 24.65 18.08 32.17
C ARG A 59 23.86 17.45 33.33
N ARG A 60 23.12 16.38 33.04
CA ARG A 60 22.33 15.61 34.02
C ARG A 60 23.22 14.53 34.68
N PRO A 61 23.10 14.26 36.00
CA PRO A 61 23.89 13.23 36.68
C PRO A 61 23.44 11.80 36.34
N PRO A 62 24.32 10.79 36.44
CA PRO A 62 23.97 9.38 36.29
C PRO A 62 23.21 8.84 37.53
N PRO A 63 22.34 7.83 37.38
CA PRO A 63 21.67 7.20 38.51
C PRO A 63 22.60 6.22 39.24
N SER A 64 22.51 6.27 40.56
CA SER A 64 23.23 5.47 41.55
C SER A 64 22.84 4.00 41.52
N GLU A 65 23.85 3.14 41.63
CA GLU A 65 23.75 1.71 41.91
C GLU A 65 23.13 1.48 43.30
N SER A 66 22.14 0.58 43.36
CA SER A 66 21.77 -0.07 44.61
C SER A 66 21.65 -1.57 44.36
N GLU A 67 22.59 -2.30 44.94
CA GLU A 67 22.52 -3.73 45.16
C GLU A 67 21.36 -4.02 46.12
N ARG A 68 20.52 -5.02 45.81
CA ARG A 68 20.00 -5.93 46.84
C ARG A 68 19.39 -7.20 46.28
N SER A 69 19.96 -8.28 46.80
CA SER A 69 19.32 -9.51 47.26
C SER A 69 18.84 -10.51 46.21
N ARG A 70 19.68 -11.55 46.07
CA ARG A 70 19.29 -12.91 45.72
C ARG A 70 18.19 -13.38 46.67
N ASP A 71 17.06 -13.81 46.11
CA ASP A 71 16.24 -14.83 46.75
C ASP A 71 15.78 -15.82 45.68
N ARG A 72 16.29 -17.05 45.81
CA ARG A 72 15.95 -18.19 44.95
C ARG A 72 14.62 -18.76 45.44
N SER A 73 13.54 -18.40 44.76
CA SER A 73 12.30 -19.17 44.81
C SER A 73 12.09 -19.88 43.47
N ALA A 74 11.75 -21.17 43.56
CA ALA A 74 11.53 -22.06 42.44
C ALA A 74 10.54 -21.44 41.45
N THR A 75 11.04 -21.12 40.25
CA THR A 75 10.21 -20.63 39.17
C THR A 75 9.38 -21.81 38.68
N GLN A 76 8.11 -21.87 39.10
CA GLN A 76 7.08 -22.52 38.31
C GLN A 76 7.29 -22.04 36.86
N THR A 77 7.56 -22.97 35.95
CA THR A 77 7.47 -22.73 34.52
C THR A 77 6.01 -22.40 34.22
N THR A 78 5.61 -21.16 34.52
CA THR A 78 4.50 -20.53 33.85
C THR A 78 4.88 -20.59 32.38
N GLU A 79 4.25 -21.49 31.63
CA GLU A 79 4.19 -21.38 30.18
C GLU A 79 3.85 -19.92 29.91
N ARG A 80 4.85 -19.16 29.44
CA ARG A 80 4.59 -17.85 28.89
C ARG A 80 3.67 -18.14 27.73
N ARG A 81 2.36 -17.95 27.95
CA ARG A 81 1.37 -17.87 26.88
C ARG A 81 1.91 -16.80 25.93
N ARG A 82 2.60 -17.26 24.89
CA ARG A 82 3.00 -16.41 23.78
C ARG A 82 1.71 -15.80 23.29
N ALA A 83 1.78 -14.51 23.01
CA ALA A 83 0.62 -13.80 22.50
C ALA A 83 0.14 -14.55 21.23
N PRO A 84 -1.18 -14.75 21.04
CA PRO A 84 -1.76 -15.69 20.05
C PRO A 84 -1.36 -15.46 18.58
N HIS A 85 -0.55 -14.46 18.29
CA HIS A 85 -0.15 -13.94 16.99
C HIS A 85 1.35 -14.13 16.68
N GLN A 86 2.15 -14.69 17.59
CA GLN A 86 3.41 -15.32 17.20
C GLN A 86 3.09 -16.71 16.65
N PHE A 87 2.70 -16.76 15.37
CA PHE A 87 2.62 -18.02 14.65
C PHE A 87 3.95 -18.75 14.83
N ASP A 88 3.87 -19.98 15.30
CA ASP A 88 5.03 -20.78 15.59
C ASP A 88 5.74 -21.12 14.28
N HIS A 89 6.81 -20.37 13.98
CA HIS A 89 7.68 -20.57 12.82
C HIS A 89 8.32 -21.97 12.79
N THR A 90 8.15 -22.77 13.84
CA THR A 90 8.61 -24.16 13.88
C THR A 90 7.62 -25.14 13.24
N LYS A 91 6.39 -24.73 12.91
CA LYS A 91 5.41 -25.60 12.23
C LYS A 91 5.90 -26.00 10.84
N ALA A 92 5.83 -27.30 10.54
CA ALA A 92 6.32 -27.88 9.29
C ALA A 92 5.73 -27.23 8.02
N GLU A 93 4.48 -26.75 8.09
CA GLU A 93 3.78 -26.10 6.98
C GLU A 93 4.36 -24.74 6.58
N ALA A 94 5.07 -24.05 7.48
CA ALA A 94 5.69 -22.75 7.20
C ALA A 94 7.16 -22.85 6.74
N ARG A 95 7.85 -23.97 7.04
CA ARG A 95 9.29 -24.15 6.76
C ARG A 95 9.68 -24.14 5.27
N PRO A 96 8.96 -24.81 4.35
CA PRO A 96 9.32 -24.79 2.92
C PRO A 96 9.43 -23.37 2.35
N PHE A 97 8.62 -22.45 2.89
CA PHE A 97 8.55 -21.04 2.47
C PHE A 97 9.71 -20.19 2.99
N VAL A 98 10.32 -20.59 4.11
CA VAL A 98 11.51 -19.93 4.67
C VAL A 98 12.76 -20.39 3.95
N ASP A 99 12.83 -21.68 3.62
CA ASP A 99 14.05 -22.32 3.11
C ASP A 99 14.26 -22.07 1.59
N ASP A 100 13.20 -22.07 0.77
CA ASP A 100 13.29 -21.73 -0.66
C ASP A 100 11.97 -21.15 -1.22
N PRO A 101 11.66 -19.86 -0.97
CA PRO A 101 10.46 -19.21 -1.50
C PRO A 101 10.45 -19.19 -3.03
N ALA A 102 11.62 -19.11 -3.68
CA ALA A 102 11.73 -19.05 -5.14
C ALA A 102 11.31 -20.38 -5.78
N ALA A 103 11.64 -21.53 -5.20
CA ALA A 103 11.17 -22.83 -5.68
C ALA A 103 9.65 -22.96 -5.61
N ILE A 104 9.02 -22.47 -4.54
CA ILE A 104 7.56 -22.52 -4.38
C ILE A 104 6.89 -21.64 -5.43
N ILE A 105 7.37 -20.41 -5.62
CA ILE A 105 6.81 -19.51 -6.63
C ILE A 105 6.95 -20.10 -8.03
N LYS A 106 8.10 -20.70 -8.35
CA LYS A 106 8.34 -21.37 -9.64
C LYS A 106 7.45 -22.61 -9.84
N SER A 107 6.99 -23.24 -8.76
CA SER A 107 6.06 -24.37 -8.83
C SER A 107 4.61 -23.96 -9.05
N GLN A 108 4.26 -22.70 -8.78
CA GLN A 108 2.90 -22.21 -8.95
C GLN A 108 2.63 -21.86 -10.42
N THR A 109 1.51 -22.37 -10.92
CA THR A 109 1.03 -22.04 -12.26
C THR A 109 -0.08 -20.99 -12.20
N PRO A 110 -0.13 -20.07 -13.17
CA PRO A 110 -1.31 -19.21 -13.35
C PRO A 110 -2.59 -20.04 -13.52
N ASN A 111 -3.72 -19.48 -13.09
CA ASN A 111 -5.04 -20.11 -13.24
C ASN A 111 -6.06 -19.06 -13.74
N GLU A 112 -5.77 -18.44 -14.88
CA GLU A 112 -6.60 -17.34 -15.43
C GLU A 112 -8.02 -17.84 -15.80
N ASP A 113 -8.15 -19.12 -16.16
CA ASP A 113 -9.38 -19.78 -16.59
C ASP A 113 -10.23 -20.37 -15.45
N ALA A 114 -9.93 -20.08 -14.18
CA ALA A 114 -10.72 -20.55 -13.04
C ALA A 114 -12.23 -20.29 -13.26
N PRO A 115 -13.16 -21.20 -12.94
CA PRO A 115 -14.58 -20.89 -13.05
C PRO A 115 -15.00 -19.80 -12.04
N PRO A 116 -16.11 -19.10 -12.29
CA PRO A 116 -16.67 -18.18 -11.32
C PRO A 116 -17.18 -18.93 -10.08
N PHE A 117 -17.01 -18.31 -8.92
CA PHE A 117 -17.47 -18.75 -7.61
C PHE A 117 -18.85 -18.17 -7.32
N GLU A 118 -19.73 -19.01 -6.77
CA GLU A 118 -21.08 -18.64 -6.36
C GLU A 118 -21.19 -18.83 -4.86
N PHE A 119 -21.63 -17.79 -4.15
CA PHE A 119 -21.91 -17.91 -2.72
C PHE A 119 -23.25 -18.62 -2.51
N GLU A 120 -23.33 -19.44 -1.46
CA GLU A 120 -24.58 -20.12 -1.09
C GLU A 120 -25.70 -19.13 -0.69
N ASP A 121 -25.34 -17.95 -0.19
CA ASP A 121 -26.24 -16.90 0.27
C ASP A 121 -26.60 -15.86 -0.81
N THR A 122 -26.34 -16.16 -2.08
CA THR A 122 -26.55 -15.19 -3.18
C THR A 122 -28.02 -14.76 -3.27
N PRO A 123 -28.33 -13.46 -3.15
CA PRO A 123 -29.70 -12.96 -3.32
C PRO A 123 -30.24 -13.22 -4.73
N GLU A 124 -31.53 -13.54 -4.85
CA GLU A 124 -32.20 -13.78 -6.15
C GLU A 124 -32.11 -12.61 -7.14
N GLN A 125 -31.83 -11.40 -6.65
CA GLN A 125 -31.78 -10.16 -7.45
C GLN A 125 -30.36 -9.72 -7.83
N SER A 126 -29.34 -10.52 -7.52
CA SER A 126 -27.96 -10.12 -7.83
C SER A 126 -27.69 -10.12 -9.35
N SER A 127 -26.99 -9.08 -9.82
CA SER A 127 -26.62 -8.96 -11.23
C SER A 127 -25.57 -10.00 -11.61
N LEU A 128 -25.80 -10.70 -12.72
CA LEU A 128 -24.84 -11.66 -13.27
C LEU A 128 -23.63 -10.93 -13.84
N ILE A 129 -22.42 -11.40 -13.53
CA ILE A 129 -21.20 -10.84 -14.08
C ILE A 129 -20.85 -11.58 -15.39
N PRO A 130 -20.61 -10.86 -16.51
CA PRO A 130 -20.20 -11.49 -17.76
C PRO A 130 -18.90 -12.27 -17.63
N ASP A 131 -18.84 -13.46 -18.23
CA ASP A 131 -17.61 -14.24 -18.26
C ASP A 131 -16.48 -13.45 -18.96
N GLY A 132 -15.32 -13.41 -18.32
CA GLY A 132 -14.12 -12.75 -18.84
C GLY A 132 -14.00 -11.26 -18.49
N SER A 133 -14.97 -10.64 -17.81
CA SER A 133 -14.87 -9.23 -17.40
C SER A 133 -14.19 -9.00 -16.04
N HIS A 134 -13.93 -10.06 -15.27
CA HIS A 134 -13.49 -9.95 -13.87
C HIS A 134 -12.10 -9.35 -13.70
N LEU A 135 -11.16 -9.74 -14.56
CA LEU A 135 -9.74 -9.40 -14.44
C LEU A 135 -9.21 -8.97 -15.79
N ILE A 136 -8.81 -7.70 -15.89
CA ILE A 136 -8.30 -7.11 -17.13
C ILE A 136 -6.81 -6.84 -16.92
N SER A 137 -5.96 -7.45 -17.75
CA SER A 137 -4.53 -7.14 -17.78
C SER A 137 -4.25 -6.11 -18.87
N MET A 138 -3.34 -5.17 -18.59
CA MET A 138 -3.00 -4.08 -19.50
C MET A 138 -1.50 -3.81 -19.50
N SER A 139 -0.99 -3.40 -20.65
CA SER A 139 0.40 -2.99 -20.87
C SER A 139 0.65 -1.53 -20.47
N LEU A 140 1.84 -1.22 -19.96
CA LEU A 140 2.27 0.18 -19.81
C LEU A 140 2.38 0.89 -21.16
N ASP A 141 2.65 0.16 -22.25
CA ASP A 141 2.73 0.74 -23.60
C ASP A 141 1.35 1.11 -24.17
N GLU A 142 0.27 0.50 -23.67
CA GLU A 142 -1.10 0.91 -24.03
C GLU A 142 -1.44 2.28 -23.43
N LEU A 143 -0.92 2.57 -22.23
CA LEU A 143 -1.12 3.87 -21.58
C LEU A 143 -0.16 4.94 -22.10
N PHE A 144 1.08 4.55 -22.41
CA PHE A 144 2.16 5.44 -22.80
C PHE A 144 2.79 4.97 -24.13
N PRO A 145 2.06 5.13 -25.25
CA PRO A 145 2.49 4.60 -26.53
C PRO A 145 3.77 5.27 -27.04
N ASN A 146 4.54 4.52 -27.84
CA ASN A 146 5.79 4.96 -28.50
C ASN A 146 6.97 5.25 -27.56
N LEU A 147 6.91 4.83 -26.29
CA LEU A 147 8.02 4.98 -25.34
C LEU A 147 8.79 3.69 -25.06
N GLN A 148 8.29 2.53 -25.52
CA GLN A 148 8.81 1.21 -25.12
C GLN A 148 8.88 1.11 -23.58
N PHE A 149 7.87 1.66 -22.90
CA PHE A 149 7.81 1.73 -21.45
C PHE A 149 7.82 0.32 -20.88
N SER A 150 7.03 -0.59 -21.45
CA SER A 150 6.93 -1.98 -20.98
C SER A 150 8.25 -2.73 -21.15
N ASP A 151 8.93 -2.56 -22.28
CA ASP A 151 10.26 -3.15 -22.49
C ASP A 151 11.27 -2.64 -21.46
N LYS A 152 11.31 -1.33 -21.21
CA LYS A 152 12.20 -0.71 -20.22
C LYS A 152 11.83 -1.14 -18.80
N PHE A 153 10.54 -1.17 -18.48
CA PHE A 153 10.03 -1.60 -17.19
C PHE A 153 10.37 -3.07 -16.94
N ASP A 154 10.16 -3.98 -17.88
CA ASP A 154 10.43 -5.41 -17.69
C ASP A 154 11.93 -5.73 -17.59
N SER A 155 12.77 -5.06 -18.39
CA SER A 155 14.20 -5.42 -18.53
C SER A 155 15.18 -4.65 -17.64
N ASP A 156 14.75 -3.56 -16.98
CA ASP A 156 15.64 -2.69 -16.20
C ASP A 156 15.19 -2.51 -14.74
N SER A 157 15.79 -3.30 -13.85
CA SER A 157 15.50 -3.29 -12.41
C SER A 157 15.89 -1.99 -11.73
N VAL A 158 16.90 -1.27 -12.26
CA VAL A 158 17.31 0.04 -11.77
C VAL A 158 16.22 1.06 -12.09
N PHE A 159 15.68 1.04 -13.30
CA PHE A 159 14.54 1.87 -13.68
C PHE A 159 13.31 1.57 -12.82
N ARG A 160 12.88 0.30 -12.70
CA ARG A 160 11.72 -0.07 -11.86
C ARG A 160 11.86 0.40 -10.41
N THR A 161 13.03 0.19 -9.83
CA THR A 161 13.32 0.59 -8.45
C THR A 161 13.30 2.11 -8.30
N SER A 162 13.91 2.83 -9.25
CA SER A 162 13.93 4.29 -9.25
C SER A 162 12.52 4.87 -9.43
N LEU A 163 11.71 4.28 -10.31
CA LEU A 163 10.33 4.67 -10.56
C LEU A 163 9.50 4.52 -9.27
N ARG A 164 9.56 3.34 -8.63
CA ARG A 164 8.87 3.07 -7.36
C ARG A 164 9.29 4.06 -6.27
N ASN A 165 10.59 4.27 -6.09
CA ASN A 165 11.09 5.13 -5.03
C ASN A 165 10.71 6.59 -5.25
N ALA A 166 10.78 7.07 -6.50
CA ALA A 166 10.37 8.42 -6.84
C ALA A 166 8.87 8.65 -6.59
N MET A 167 8.01 7.69 -6.97
CA MET A 167 6.58 7.74 -6.63
C MET A 167 6.35 7.80 -5.11
N ARG A 168 7.04 6.94 -4.34
CA ARG A 168 6.93 6.91 -2.87
C ARG A 168 7.33 8.25 -2.25
N GLU A 169 8.45 8.81 -2.69
CA GLU A 169 8.94 10.10 -2.18
C GLU A 169 7.98 11.24 -2.51
N ASP A 170 7.52 11.35 -3.76
CA ASP A 170 6.64 12.44 -4.15
C ASP A 170 5.24 12.31 -3.49
N ILE A 171 4.71 11.10 -3.32
CA ILE A 171 3.47 10.87 -2.55
C ILE A 171 3.68 11.20 -1.07
N PHE A 172 4.81 10.80 -0.48
CA PHE A 172 5.13 11.13 0.90
C PHE A 172 5.15 12.65 1.10
N ASP A 173 5.88 13.35 0.22
CA ASP A 173 6.09 14.80 0.34
C ASP A 173 4.81 15.60 0.01
N SER A 174 3.90 15.06 -0.83
CA SER A 174 2.65 15.72 -1.21
C SER A 174 1.45 15.37 -0.34
N THR A 175 1.43 14.23 0.34
CA THR A 175 0.28 13.82 1.16
C THR A 175 0.21 14.66 2.45
N PRO A 176 -0.89 15.40 2.71
CA PRO A 176 -0.99 16.30 3.87
C PRO A 176 -0.78 15.63 5.23
N ALA A 177 -1.14 14.35 5.37
CA ALA A 177 -0.97 13.59 6.60
C ALA A 177 0.50 13.39 7.01
N TYR A 178 1.45 13.52 6.07
CA TYR A 178 2.88 13.44 6.34
C TYR A 178 3.53 14.80 6.58
N SER A 179 2.79 15.89 6.41
CA SER A 179 3.28 17.24 6.64
C SER A 179 3.76 17.42 8.08
N GLY A 180 5.00 17.88 8.24
CA GLY A 180 5.62 18.10 9.54
C GLY A 180 6.13 16.83 10.24
N MET A 181 6.16 15.68 9.57
CA MET A 181 6.84 14.50 10.10
C MET A 181 8.37 14.72 10.19
N SER A 182 9.00 14.09 11.18
CA SER A 182 10.45 14.16 11.35
C SER A 182 11.19 13.42 10.22
N GLU A 183 12.41 13.85 9.92
CA GLU A 183 13.28 13.16 8.95
C GLU A 183 13.51 11.68 9.30
N LYS A 184 13.55 11.34 10.60
CA LYS A 184 13.62 9.94 11.04
C LYS A 184 12.38 9.14 10.61
N ALA A 185 11.20 9.72 10.73
CA ALA A 185 9.95 9.08 10.31
C ALA A 185 9.89 8.94 8.78
N ARG A 186 10.29 9.98 8.04
CA ARG A 186 10.42 9.95 6.58
C ARG A 186 11.32 8.79 6.14
N LYS A 187 12.54 8.70 6.70
CA LYS A 187 13.48 7.61 6.40
C LYS A 187 12.92 6.22 6.67
N MET A 188 12.21 6.04 7.78
CA MET A 188 11.59 4.75 8.13
C MET A 188 10.46 4.38 7.18
N LEU A 189 9.56 5.31 6.87
CA LEU A 189 8.39 5.05 6.02
C LEU A 189 8.76 4.86 4.55
N LEU A 190 9.88 5.44 4.11
CA LEU A 190 10.41 5.30 2.75
C LEU A 190 11.34 4.09 2.56
N LEU A 191 11.59 3.28 3.60
CA LEU A 191 12.37 2.05 3.43
C LEU A 191 11.76 1.12 2.36
N PRO A 192 12.55 0.39 1.58
CA PRO A 192 12.04 -0.45 0.49
C PRO A 192 11.07 -1.56 0.92
N ASP A 193 11.17 -1.99 2.18
CA ASP A 193 10.35 -3.04 2.81
C ASP A 193 9.14 -2.47 3.58
N SER A 194 9.00 -1.15 3.68
CA SER A 194 7.85 -0.50 4.31
C SER A 194 6.76 -0.22 3.29
N SER A 195 5.54 -0.67 3.57
CA SER A 195 4.36 -0.18 2.86
C SER A 195 4.16 1.32 3.13
N LEU A 196 3.61 2.04 2.14
CA LEU A 196 3.30 3.46 2.23
C LEU A 196 1.94 3.71 1.60
N GLN A 197 1.13 4.56 2.22
CA GLN A 197 -0.19 4.95 1.68
C GLN A 197 -0.26 6.46 1.47
N GLY A 198 -1.18 6.94 0.66
CA GLY A 198 -1.34 8.37 0.40
C GLY A 198 -2.47 8.63 -0.58
N SER A 199 -2.46 9.81 -1.18
CA SER A 199 -3.32 10.11 -2.31
C SER A 199 -2.48 10.30 -3.57
N TRP A 200 -2.87 9.64 -4.65
CA TRP A 200 -2.24 9.85 -5.95
C TRP A 200 -2.68 11.17 -6.61
N LYS A 201 -3.70 11.84 -6.05
CA LYS A 201 -4.25 13.11 -6.54
C LYS A 201 -4.55 14.05 -5.36
N CYS A 202 -3.51 14.70 -4.85
CA CYS A 202 -3.62 15.70 -3.79
C CYS A 202 -2.80 16.95 -4.13
N ASN A 203 -3.22 18.11 -3.62
CA ASN A 203 -2.55 19.41 -3.83
C ASN A 203 -2.36 19.78 -5.30
N GLU A 204 -3.44 19.79 -6.08
CA GLU A 204 -3.43 20.16 -7.51
C GLU A 204 -2.90 21.58 -7.77
N ASP A 205 -2.92 22.45 -6.76
CA ASP A 205 -2.43 23.84 -6.87
C ASP A 205 -0.89 23.96 -6.77
N ALA A 206 -0.18 22.89 -6.39
CA ALA A 206 1.27 22.89 -6.17
C ALA A 206 2.02 22.18 -7.31
N GLU A 207 2.10 22.84 -8.47
CA GLU A 207 2.76 22.28 -9.66
C GLU A 207 4.26 22.64 -9.75
N PRO A 208 5.15 21.70 -10.14
CA PRO A 208 4.90 20.26 -10.31
C PRO A 208 4.98 19.52 -8.97
N ARG A 209 4.06 18.59 -8.72
CA ARG A 209 4.00 17.80 -7.49
C ARG A 209 4.90 16.57 -7.56
N MET A 210 4.90 15.89 -8.70
CA MET A 210 5.62 14.62 -8.94
C MET A 210 6.99 14.86 -9.60
N GLN A 211 7.82 15.71 -8.99
CA GLN A 211 9.09 16.15 -9.58
C GLN A 211 10.13 15.04 -9.69
N LYS A 212 10.30 14.24 -8.63
CA LYS A 212 11.31 13.16 -8.65
C LYS A 212 10.90 12.10 -9.65
N LEU A 213 9.61 11.79 -9.71
CA LEU A 213 9.06 10.86 -10.69
C LEU A 213 9.26 11.35 -12.12
N THR A 214 8.99 12.64 -12.38
CA THR A 214 9.26 13.29 -13.67
C THR A 214 10.71 13.10 -14.09
N ASN A 215 11.67 13.35 -13.18
CA ASN A 215 13.09 13.21 -13.47
C ASN A 215 13.48 11.76 -13.79
N VAL A 216 12.94 10.78 -13.07
CA VAL A 216 13.21 9.36 -13.33
C VAL A 216 12.65 8.93 -14.68
N ILE A 217 11.39 9.26 -14.98
CA ILE A 217 10.74 8.88 -16.24
C ILE A 217 11.53 9.48 -17.42
N LYS A 218 11.81 10.79 -17.39
CA LYS A 218 12.53 11.47 -18.47
C LYS A 218 13.97 10.99 -18.66
N SER A 219 14.68 10.71 -17.58
CA SER A 219 16.07 10.22 -17.66
C SER A 219 16.18 8.83 -18.30
N HIS A 220 15.13 8.02 -18.25
CA HIS A 220 15.13 6.65 -18.79
C HIS A 220 14.41 6.51 -20.13
N LEU A 221 13.39 7.33 -20.39
CA LEU A 221 12.52 7.22 -21.57
C LEU A 221 12.62 8.44 -22.52
N GLY A 222 13.41 9.45 -22.17
CA GLY A 222 13.65 10.65 -22.97
C GLY A 222 12.73 11.83 -22.62
N GLU A 223 13.03 12.99 -23.20
CA GLU A 223 12.34 14.26 -22.88
C GLU A 223 10.88 14.31 -23.30
N THR A 224 10.47 13.46 -24.25
CA THR A 224 9.08 13.33 -24.71
C THR A 224 8.23 12.46 -23.80
N ALA A 225 8.83 11.83 -22.78
CA ALA A 225 8.12 11.01 -21.82
C ALA A 225 7.23 11.89 -20.89
N PRO A 226 6.14 11.32 -20.33
CA PRO A 226 5.22 12.08 -19.50
C PRO A 226 5.91 12.61 -18.24
N THR A 227 5.39 13.72 -17.72
CA THR A 227 5.66 14.13 -16.34
C THR A 227 5.15 13.10 -15.35
N GLY A 228 5.63 13.17 -14.11
CA GLY A 228 5.16 12.29 -13.05
C GLY A 228 3.68 12.46 -12.76
N ASP A 229 3.14 13.69 -12.84
CA ASP A 229 1.71 13.93 -12.62
C ASP A 229 0.88 13.37 -13.79
N GLU A 230 1.33 13.52 -15.04
CA GLU A 230 0.69 12.86 -16.18
C GLU A 230 0.71 11.33 -16.05
N PHE A 231 1.83 10.75 -15.61
CA PHE A 231 1.94 9.30 -15.38
C PHE A 231 0.95 8.83 -14.32
N MET A 232 0.93 9.48 -13.15
CA MET A 232 0.04 9.13 -12.04
C MET A 232 -1.43 9.32 -12.42
N ASN A 233 -1.78 10.42 -13.10
CA ASN A 233 -3.14 10.69 -13.54
C ASN A 233 -3.60 9.72 -14.63
N LYS A 234 -2.71 9.31 -15.55
CA LYS A 234 -3.06 8.34 -16.59
C LYS A 234 -3.38 6.97 -15.99
N ILE A 235 -2.58 6.48 -15.05
CA ILE A 235 -2.88 5.23 -14.34
C ILE A 235 -4.13 5.40 -13.47
N GLY A 236 -4.22 6.47 -12.69
CA GLY A 236 -5.37 6.73 -11.82
C GLY A 236 -6.69 6.92 -12.57
N SER A 237 -6.66 7.34 -13.84
CA SER A 237 -7.86 7.44 -14.69
C SER A 237 -8.50 6.08 -14.98
N LEU A 238 -7.74 4.99 -14.84
CA LEU A 238 -8.26 3.63 -14.97
C LEU A 238 -9.19 3.24 -13.81
N CYS A 239 -9.16 3.96 -12.69
CA CYS A 239 -10.02 3.68 -11.53
C CYS A 239 -11.49 4.08 -11.74
N GLY A 240 -11.84 4.70 -12.88
CA GLY A 240 -13.22 5.06 -13.23
C GLY A 240 -13.54 6.55 -13.14
N SER A 241 -14.83 6.89 -13.23
CA SER A 241 -15.28 8.29 -13.27
C SER A 241 -15.19 9.02 -11.92
N LYS A 242 -15.17 8.29 -10.80
CA LYS A 242 -15.15 8.86 -9.43
C LYS A 242 -14.19 8.12 -8.50
N PRO A 243 -12.88 8.15 -8.77
CA PRO A 243 -11.91 7.46 -7.92
C PRO A 243 -11.81 8.11 -6.54
N SER A 244 -11.53 7.29 -5.52
CA SER A 244 -11.25 7.74 -4.15
C SER A 244 -9.92 8.47 -4.03
N THR A 245 -9.05 8.35 -5.05
CA THR A 245 -7.68 8.86 -5.12
C THR A 245 -6.70 8.17 -4.17
N HIS A 246 -7.17 7.13 -3.45
CA HIS A 246 -6.34 6.44 -2.48
C HIS A 246 -5.27 5.62 -3.20
N TRP A 247 -4.04 5.74 -2.71
CA TRP A 247 -2.88 5.02 -3.23
C TRP A 247 -2.18 4.28 -2.11
N ILE A 248 -1.70 3.08 -2.40
CA ILE A 248 -0.87 2.31 -1.47
C ILE A 248 0.20 1.52 -2.21
N ASP A 249 1.45 1.62 -1.76
CA ASP A 249 2.56 0.74 -2.11
C ASP A 249 2.59 -0.43 -1.11
N ILE A 250 2.27 -1.62 -1.61
CA ILE A 250 2.10 -2.83 -0.78
C ILE A 250 3.30 -3.76 -0.97
N VAL A 251 4.14 -3.81 0.06
CA VAL A 251 5.22 -4.79 0.15
C VAL A 251 4.65 -6.10 0.71
N GLY A 252 4.99 -7.22 0.05
CA GLY A 252 4.61 -8.54 0.53
C GLY A 252 5.57 -9.08 1.59
N ILE A 253 5.06 -9.94 2.48
CA ILE A 253 5.92 -10.65 3.44
C ILE A 253 6.52 -11.86 2.73
N VAL A 254 7.85 -11.92 2.67
CA VAL A 254 8.58 -12.96 1.92
C VAL A 254 8.84 -14.20 2.78
N GLU A 255 8.95 -14.03 4.10
CA GLU A 255 9.45 -15.05 5.02
C GLU A 255 8.36 -15.98 5.58
N ARG A 256 7.09 -15.79 5.19
CA ARG A 256 6.00 -16.63 5.68
C ARG A 256 4.84 -16.69 4.70
N ARG A 257 4.19 -17.85 4.68
CA ARG A 257 2.86 -17.98 4.10
C ARG A 257 1.86 -17.21 4.97
N ILE A 258 1.04 -16.39 4.33
CA ILE A 258 -0.05 -15.68 4.99
C ILE A 258 -1.34 -16.44 4.69
N PRO A 259 -2.14 -16.82 5.70
CA PRO A 259 -3.48 -17.37 5.46
C PRO A 259 -4.29 -16.41 4.59
N HIS A 260 -5.05 -16.93 3.64
CA HIS A 260 -5.92 -16.08 2.84
C HIS A 260 -6.95 -15.40 3.74
N SER A 261 -6.97 -14.08 3.67
CA SER A 261 -8.11 -13.28 4.09
C SER A 261 -8.79 -12.76 2.83
N TRP A 262 -9.86 -13.42 2.44
CA TRP A 262 -10.66 -13.02 1.29
C TRP A 262 -11.46 -11.77 1.64
N HIS A 263 -11.35 -10.75 0.81
CA HIS A 263 -12.04 -9.48 1.01
C HIS A 263 -12.30 -8.75 -0.31
N GLN A 264 -13.17 -7.76 -0.23
CA GLN A 264 -13.28 -6.65 -1.19
C GLN A 264 -12.71 -5.40 -0.51
N ASP A 265 -12.12 -4.48 -1.26
CA ASP A 265 -11.52 -3.28 -0.70
C ASP A 265 -12.56 -2.31 -0.12
N THR A 266 -13.71 -2.22 -0.79
CA THR A 266 -14.87 -1.39 -0.42
C THR A 266 -16.20 -2.10 -0.68
N GLY A 267 -16.22 -3.11 -1.56
CA GLY A 267 -17.42 -3.77 -2.09
C GLY A 267 -18.32 -2.83 -2.89
N ARG A 268 -17.76 -1.78 -3.50
CA ARG A 268 -18.54 -0.73 -4.17
C ARG A 268 -18.02 -0.46 -5.58
N SER A 269 -18.97 -0.25 -6.48
CA SER A 269 -18.69 0.24 -7.83
C SER A 269 -19.81 1.20 -8.25
N PRO A 270 -19.82 2.46 -7.77
CA PRO A 270 -20.83 3.43 -8.18
C PRO A 270 -20.86 3.52 -9.71
N ASN A 271 -22.05 3.57 -10.30
CA ASN A 271 -22.29 3.55 -11.76
C ASN A 271 -21.73 2.32 -12.52
N GLY A 272 -21.25 1.30 -11.82
CA GLY A 272 -20.66 0.11 -12.45
C GLY A 272 -19.29 0.33 -13.09
N ASP A 273 -18.63 1.47 -12.86
CA ASP A 273 -17.41 1.87 -13.58
C ASP A 273 -16.19 2.13 -12.69
N THR A 274 -16.19 1.68 -11.43
CA THR A 274 -15.07 1.88 -10.51
C THR A 274 -14.19 0.64 -10.42
N TYR A 275 -12.88 0.82 -10.58
CA TYR A 275 -11.91 -0.27 -10.64
C TYR A 275 -10.82 -0.12 -9.60
N THR A 276 -10.45 -1.23 -8.97
CA THR A 276 -9.17 -1.36 -8.30
C THR A 276 -8.10 -1.61 -9.35
N VAL A 277 -7.07 -0.76 -9.38
CA VAL A 277 -5.98 -0.83 -10.36
C VAL A 277 -4.69 -1.17 -9.64
N LEU A 278 -4.02 -2.24 -10.07
CA LEU A 278 -2.77 -2.73 -9.51
C LEU A 278 -1.64 -2.56 -10.53
N LEU A 279 -0.57 -1.87 -10.16
CA LEU A 279 0.70 -1.84 -10.90
C LEU A 279 1.72 -2.75 -10.21
N GLY A 280 2.16 -3.79 -10.91
CA GLY A 280 3.06 -4.81 -10.37
C GLY A 280 4.54 -4.46 -10.52
N PHE A 281 5.31 -4.54 -9.44
CA PHE A 281 6.77 -4.38 -9.45
C PHE A 281 7.46 -5.72 -9.13
N PRO A 282 7.85 -6.52 -10.13
CA PRO A 282 8.55 -7.78 -9.89
C PRO A 282 9.96 -7.53 -9.31
N LYS A 283 10.51 -8.54 -8.62
CA LYS A 283 11.85 -8.46 -8.02
C LYS A 283 12.97 -8.56 -9.05
N GLU A 284 12.73 -9.27 -10.14
CA GLU A 284 13.73 -9.65 -11.14
C GLU A 284 13.38 -9.05 -12.50
N ASP A 285 14.40 -8.90 -13.35
CA ASP A 285 14.23 -8.50 -14.74
C ASP A 285 13.65 -9.64 -15.57
N ASN A 286 12.80 -9.31 -16.55
CA ASN A 286 12.14 -10.26 -17.44
C ASN A 286 11.30 -11.30 -16.68
N TYR A 287 10.75 -10.91 -15.53
CA TYR A 287 10.00 -11.83 -14.68
C TYR A 287 8.67 -12.20 -15.33
N LYS A 288 8.45 -13.51 -15.51
CA LYS A 288 7.19 -14.07 -15.95
C LYS A 288 6.71 -15.11 -14.94
N GLY A 289 5.63 -14.81 -14.22
CA GLY A 289 5.13 -15.72 -13.19
C GLY A 289 4.05 -15.11 -12.32
N VAL A 290 3.67 -15.84 -11.26
CA VAL A 290 2.65 -15.41 -10.28
C VAL A 290 3.29 -14.73 -9.07
N GLY A 291 2.48 -14.35 -8.07
CA GLY A 291 2.97 -13.79 -6.81
C GLY A 291 3.30 -12.29 -6.83
N VAL A 292 3.20 -11.64 -8.00
CA VAL A 292 3.25 -10.17 -8.10
C VAL A 292 1.90 -9.56 -7.75
N PHE A 293 0.82 -10.06 -8.35
CA PHE A 293 -0.53 -9.60 -8.04
C PHE A 293 -1.16 -10.44 -6.93
N SER A 294 -2.24 -9.91 -6.36
CA SER A 294 -3.10 -10.62 -5.41
C SER A 294 -3.76 -11.83 -6.07
N HIS A 295 -4.03 -12.88 -5.29
CA HIS A 295 -4.97 -13.91 -5.72
C HIS A 295 -6.36 -13.30 -5.83
N ALA A 296 -7.13 -13.79 -6.79
CA ALA A 296 -8.48 -13.32 -7.06
C ALA A 296 -9.43 -14.51 -7.19
N VAL A 297 -10.69 -14.29 -6.88
CA VAL A 297 -11.77 -15.25 -7.11
C VAL A 297 -12.85 -14.50 -7.88
N LYS A 298 -13.12 -14.99 -9.10
CA LYS A 298 -14.13 -14.42 -9.99
C LYS A 298 -15.50 -14.72 -9.41
N LEU A 299 -16.34 -13.74 -9.16
CA LEU A 299 -17.70 -13.98 -8.67
C LEU A 299 -18.65 -14.22 -9.83
N LYS A 300 -19.62 -15.12 -9.66
CA LYS A 300 -20.68 -15.35 -10.65
C LYS A 300 -21.67 -14.18 -10.66
N TYR A 301 -21.92 -13.60 -9.49
CA TYR A 301 -22.85 -12.48 -9.30
C TYR A 301 -22.17 -11.34 -8.57
N GLU A 302 -22.57 -10.11 -8.90
CA GLU A 302 -22.08 -8.91 -8.22
C GLU A 302 -22.38 -9.00 -6.72
N ARG A 303 -21.37 -8.67 -5.92
CA ARG A 303 -21.48 -8.61 -4.46
C ARG A 303 -21.18 -7.20 -3.99
N VAL A 304 -22.23 -6.49 -3.64
CA VAL A 304 -22.15 -5.10 -3.17
C VAL A 304 -22.13 -5.09 -1.64
N ALA A 305 -21.28 -4.24 -1.07
CA ALA A 305 -21.26 -4.01 0.36
C ALA A 305 -22.64 -3.50 0.85
N PRO A 306 -23.09 -3.89 2.05
CA PRO A 306 -24.28 -3.32 2.67
C PRO A 306 -24.25 -1.78 2.70
N ASP A 307 -25.43 -1.14 2.60
CA ASP A 307 -25.53 0.33 2.58
C ASP A 307 -24.95 1.00 3.85
N ASP A 308 -25.00 0.29 4.99
CA ASP A 308 -24.46 0.73 6.27
C ASP A 308 -22.96 0.40 6.45
N HIS A 309 -22.37 -0.37 5.54
CA HIS A 309 -20.94 -0.68 5.57
C HIS A 309 -20.11 0.59 5.33
N PRO A 310 -19.06 0.87 6.13
CA PRO A 310 -18.26 2.08 5.96
C PRO A 310 -17.57 2.14 4.58
N SER A 311 -17.68 3.28 3.89
CA SER A 311 -17.18 3.46 2.51
C SER A 311 -15.70 3.15 2.29
N ASN A 312 -14.89 3.22 3.35
CA ASN A 312 -13.43 3.10 3.28
C ASN A 312 -12.90 1.89 4.07
N GLU A 313 -13.79 0.95 4.42
CA GLU A 313 -13.40 -0.28 5.12
C GLU A 313 -13.55 -1.48 4.18
N PRO A 314 -12.65 -2.47 4.27
CA PRO A 314 -12.77 -3.68 3.49
C PRO A 314 -13.97 -4.52 3.93
N VAL A 315 -14.62 -5.16 2.97
CA VAL A 315 -15.63 -6.21 3.25
C VAL A 315 -14.88 -7.52 3.40
N VAL A 316 -14.70 -7.97 4.64
CA VAL A 316 -13.95 -9.18 4.96
C VAL A 316 -14.89 -10.39 5.07
N TYR A 317 -14.45 -11.53 4.56
CA TYR A 317 -15.18 -12.80 4.62
C TYR A 317 -14.50 -13.78 5.59
N PRO A 318 -14.72 -13.62 6.91
CA PRO A 318 -14.03 -14.43 7.92
C PRO A 318 -14.43 -15.91 7.81
N GLY A 319 -13.44 -16.79 7.79
CA GLY A 319 -13.65 -18.24 7.71
C GLY A 319 -14.04 -18.76 6.32
N LEU A 320 -14.15 -17.88 5.31
CA LEU A 320 -14.42 -18.30 3.93
C LEU A 320 -13.24 -19.14 3.41
N THR A 321 -13.54 -20.39 3.07
CA THR A 321 -12.59 -21.32 2.44
C THR A 321 -12.99 -21.45 0.98
N ILE A 322 -12.04 -21.15 0.08
CA ILE A 322 -12.25 -21.23 -1.36
C ILE A 322 -11.45 -22.42 -1.89
N ASP A 323 -12.11 -23.30 -2.64
CA ASP A 323 -11.41 -24.39 -3.33
C ASP A 323 -10.42 -23.84 -4.34
N GLU A 324 -9.26 -24.47 -4.41
CA GLU A 324 -8.14 -24.15 -5.30
C GLU A 324 -8.55 -23.91 -6.76
N LYS A 325 -9.53 -24.66 -7.26
CA LYS A 325 -10.04 -24.54 -8.64
C LYS A 325 -10.60 -23.15 -8.95
N TYR A 326 -11.16 -22.44 -7.96
CA TYR A 326 -11.74 -21.10 -8.13
C TYR A 326 -10.72 -19.97 -7.96
N ILE A 327 -9.52 -20.27 -7.47
CA ILE A 327 -8.49 -19.27 -7.20
C ILE A 327 -7.75 -18.94 -8.49
N VAL A 328 -7.95 -17.71 -8.97
CA VAL A 328 -7.13 -17.13 -10.03
C VAL A 328 -5.81 -16.65 -9.44
N ARG A 329 -4.72 -17.06 -10.09
CA ARG A 329 -3.36 -16.55 -9.87
C ARG A 329 -2.93 -15.73 -11.09
N PRO A 330 -3.09 -14.40 -11.07
CA PRO A 330 -2.78 -13.58 -12.23
C PRO A 330 -1.29 -13.69 -12.57
N GLN A 331 -0.97 -13.91 -13.86
CA GLN A 331 0.40 -13.92 -14.33
C GLN A 331 0.88 -12.49 -14.57
N HIS A 332 1.97 -12.12 -13.94
CA HIS A 332 2.76 -10.97 -14.37
C HIS A 332 3.68 -11.37 -15.51
N ALA A 333 3.77 -10.50 -16.51
CA ALA A 333 4.69 -10.57 -17.63
C ALA A 333 4.75 -9.19 -18.30
N LYS A 334 5.73 -8.99 -19.17
CA LYS A 334 5.72 -7.86 -20.11
C LYS A 334 4.40 -7.78 -20.89
N GLY A 335 3.81 -6.59 -20.95
CA GLY A 335 2.49 -6.32 -21.53
C GLY A 335 1.31 -6.65 -20.59
N LYS A 336 1.58 -7.11 -19.37
CA LYS A 336 0.61 -7.40 -18.31
C LYS A 336 1.07 -6.79 -16.97
N GLU A 337 1.64 -5.58 -17.01
CA GLU A 337 2.17 -4.89 -15.83
C GLU A 337 1.08 -4.31 -14.94
N ILE A 338 -0.11 -4.06 -15.51
CA ILE A 338 -1.27 -3.51 -14.83
C ILE A 338 -2.39 -4.56 -14.78
N LEU A 339 -3.02 -4.72 -13.62
CA LEU A 339 -4.20 -5.56 -13.44
C LEU A 339 -5.35 -4.71 -12.89
N LEU A 340 -6.52 -4.81 -13.50
CA LEU A 340 -7.73 -4.10 -13.09
C LEU A 340 -8.84 -5.10 -12.78
N PHE A 341 -9.66 -4.77 -11.78
CA PHE A 341 -10.92 -5.47 -11.50
C PHE A 341 -11.92 -4.54 -10.85
N ARG A 342 -13.21 -4.78 -11.08
CA ARG A 342 -14.26 -4.15 -10.28
C ARG A 342 -14.30 -4.84 -8.93
N ASP A 343 -14.30 -4.05 -7.87
CA ASP A 343 -14.27 -4.58 -6.51
C ASP A 343 -15.55 -5.36 -6.15
N THR A 344 -16.66 -5.12 -6.85
CA THR A 344 -17.93 -5.87 -6.74
C THR A 344 -17.92 -7.24 -7.42
N ASP A 345 -16.93 -7.50 -8.27
CA ASP A 345 -16.90 -8.69 -9.13
C ASP A 345 -15.90 -9.75 -8.66
N VAL A 346 -15.02 -9.35 -7.75
CA VAL A 346 -13.87 -10.15 -7.33
C VAL A 346 -13.70 -10.01 -5.83
N ILE A 347 -13.56 -11.14 -5.14
CA ILE A 347 -12.89 -11.15 -3.83
C ILE A 347 -11.42 -11.49 -4.05
N HIS A 348 -10.53 -10.87 -3.28
CA HIS A 348 -9.10 -11.06 -3.45
C HIS A 348 -8.39 -11.29 -2.12
N SER A 349 -7.17 -11.79 -2.21
CA SER A 349 -6.30 -12.02 -1.06
C SER A 349 -4.83 -11.91 -1.45
N SER A 350 -3.94 -11.78 -0.46
CA SER A 350 -2.51 -11.86 -0.71
C SER A 350 -2.15 -13.17 -1.42
N PRO A 351 -1.15 -13.18 -2.31
CA PRO A 351 -0.66 -14.42 -2.87
C PRO A 351 -0.12 -15.35 -1.78
N ASP A 352 -0.07 -16.65 -2.06
CA ASP A 352 0.54 -17.64 -1.16
C ASP A 352 1.96 -17.24 -0.76
N VAL A 353 2.72 -16.74 -1.74
CA VAL A 353 4.07 -16.20 -1.57
C VAL A 353 4.19 -14.93 -2.42
N ALA A 354 4.60 -13.84 -1.81
CA ALA A 354 4.81 -12.59 -2.53
C ALA A 354 6.17 -12.59 -3.24
N PHE A 355 6.16 -12.57 -4.57
CA PHE A 355 7.35 -12.41 -5.41
C PHE A 355 7.40 -11.05 -6.09
N ARG A 356 7.40 -10.00 -5.26
CA ARG A 356 7.41 -8.62 -5.73
C ARG A 356 8.28 -7.75 -4.86
N ALA A 357 8.84 -6.70 -5.47
CA ALA A 357 9.32 -5.56 -4.72
C ALA A 357 8.11 -4.80 -4.14
N SER A 358 7.03 -4.69 -4.91
CA SER A 358 5.75 -4.14 -4.47
C SER A 358 4.61 -4.46 -5.44
N VAL A 359 3.37 -4.27 -5.00
CA VAL A 359 2.26 -3.92 -5.87
C VAL A 359 1.71 -2.57 -5.43
N MET A 360 1.56 -1.64 -6.35
CA MET A 360 0.92 -0.37 -6.07
C MET A 360 -0.56 -0.45 -6.43
N ARG A 361 -1.43 -0.11 -5.49
CA ARG A 361 -2.87 -0.08 -5.70
C ARG A 361 -3.36 1.36 -5.79
N PHE A 362 -4.19 1.60 -6.80
CA PHE A 362 -4.93 2.83 -7.04
C PHE A 362 -6.42 2.53 -6.92
N MET A 363 -7.14 3.43 -6.24
CA MET A 363 -8.60 3.39 -6.08
C MET A 363 -9.19 4.79 -6.21
#